data_AF-A0AB39BU19-F1
#
_entry.id   AF-A0AB39BU19-F1
#
_cell.length_a   1.000
_cell.length_b   1.000
_cell.length_c   1.000
_cell.angle_alpha   90.00
_cell.angle_beta   90.00
_cell.angle_gamma   90.00
#
_symmetry.space_group_name_H-M   'P 1'
#
loop_
_entity.id
_entity.type
_entity.pdbx_description
1 polymer ?
#
loop_
_entity_poly.entity_id
_entity_poly.type
_entity_poly.pdbx_seq_one_letter_code
_entity_poly.pdbx_strand_id
1 'polypeptide(L)'
;MSEKGVLMLSVYGALLFAVIGVVWGLMIDSQMILFDGGYSFISVVLSLLSLLGATYIKKRDEKRFPFGKEVIEPIIIIAKYVVILLLCVVALISSGYDLLNGGREVAPGYALAYSVLSTLGCLVVLFFLTKRARNSQSGFIEAEQKQWLMDTLLSVAVLLGFLFATLLTYTKYVYYVVYIDPLMVLLVSLYCLKLPYVMIRDHVREVLEMSPAPQIQSHIHQLVKEMEQKYQFVESVTRTSKVGEKLYIEIDFILDASSNAQTVKEHDLIREEMDHQMKGIGYTQWLTISFTQDRKWA
;
A
#
# COMPACT_ATOMS: atom_id res chain seq x y z
N MET A 1 -8.68 -17.08 3.01
CA MET A 1 -8.06 -16.51 4.23
C MET A 1 -8.66 -15.16 4.53
N SER A 2 -9.02 -14.90 5.80
CA SER A 2 -9.39 -13.55 6.27
C SER A 2 -8.19 -12.59 6.16
N GLU A 3 -8.45 -11.29 6.13
CA GLU A 3 -7.39 -10.26 6.10
C GLU A 3 -6.35 -10.47 7.20
N LYS A 4 -6.78 -10.76 8.43
CA LYS A 4 -5.90 -11.09 9.55
C LYS A 4 -4.95 -12.24 9.22
N GLY A 5 -5.44 -13.29 8.55
CA GLY A 5 -4.62 -14.43 8.14
C GLY A 5 -3.54 -14.04 7.12
N VAL A 6 -3.86 -13.11 6.22
CA VAL A 6 -2.93 -12.62 5.18
C VAL A 6 -1.84 -11.76 5.81
N LEU A 7 -2.21 -10.87 6.72
CA LEU A 7 -1.26 -10.06 7.48
C LEU A 7 -0.38 -10.94 8.39
N MET A 8 -0.94 -11.98 9.01
CA MET A 8 -0.14 -12.96 9.77
C MET A 8 0.84 -13.72 8.89
N LEU A 9 0.45 -14.11 7.66
CA LEU A 9 1.38 -14.72 6.71
C LEU A 9 2.56 -13.78 6.42
N SER A 10 2.29 -12.48 6.23
CA SER A 10 3.34 -11.47 6.05
C SER A 10 4.28 -11.40 7.26
N VAL A 11 3.71 -11.30 8.48
CA VAL A 11 4.49 -11.25 9.73
C VAL A 11 5.37 -12.50 9.90
N TYR A 12 4.81 -13.70 9.71
CA TYR A 12 5.58 -14.94 9.85
C TYR A 12 6.64 -15.09 8.76
N GLY A 13 6.33 -14.68 7.53
CA GLY A 13 7.29 -14.66 6.42
C GLY A 13 8.45 -13.71 6.73
N ALA A 14 8.16 -12.47 7.09
CA ALA A 14 9.18 -11.47 7.42
C ALA A 14 10.01 -11.90 8.64
N LEU A 15 9.40 -12.53 9.64
CA LEU A 15 10.11 -13.01 10.83
C LEU A 15 11.08 -14.14 10.49
N LEU A 16 10.64 -15.09 9.65
CA LEU A 16 11.50 -16.14 9.15
C LEU A 16 12.72 -15.56 8.43
N PHE A 17 12.51 -14.57 7.55
CA PHE A 17 13.58 -13.90 6.83
C PHE A 17 14.53 -13.10 7.73
N ALA A 18 14.00 -12.38 8.70
CA ALA A 18 14.80 -11.64 9.68
C ALA A 18 15.73 -12.60 10.45
N VAL A 19 15.21 -13.73 10.92
CA VAL A 19 16.01 -14.73 11.65
C VAL A 19 17.07 -15.35 10.74
N ILE A 20 16.69 -15.77 9.53
CA ILE A 20 17.65 -16.37 8.58
C ILE A 20 18.73 -15.37 8.22
N GLY A 21 18.38 -14.13 7.87
CA GLY A 21 19.33 -13.08 7.51
C GLY A 21 20.32 -12.76 8.64
N VAL A 22 19.84 -12.58 9.87
CA VAL A 22 20.73 -12.28 11.02
C VAL A 22 21.66 -13.46 11.33
N VAL A 23 21.14 -14.69 11.41
CA VAL A 23 21.97 -15.87 11.73
C VAL A 23 23.01 -16.12 10.64
N TRP A 24 22.60 -16.08 9.37
CA TRP A 24 23.48 -16.32 8.22
C TRP A 24 24.53 -15.21 8.06
N GLY A 25 24.13 -13.95 8.31
CA GLY A 25 25.01 -12.79 8.30
C GLY A 25 26.11 -12.87 9.37
N LEU A 26 25.77 -13.28 10.59
CA LEU A 26 26.74 -13.48 11.67
C LEU A 26 27.68 -14.66 11.41
N MET A 27 27.20 -15.75 10.79
CA MET A 27 28.03 -16.92 10.48
C MET A 27 29.08 -16.65 9.40
N ILE A 28 28.81 -15.73 8.47
CA ILE A 28 29.66 -15.44 7.30
C ILE A 28 30.42 -14.11 7.47
N ASP A 29 30.20 -13.41 8.58
CA ASP A 29 30.73 -12.06 8.83
C ASP A 29 30.40 -11.08 7.68
N SER A 30 29.20 -11.23 7.11
CA SER A 30 28.76 -10.43 5.97
C SER A 30 27.87 -9.28 6.43
N GLN A 31 28.42 -8.07 6.38
CA GLN A 31 27.71 -6.84 6.73
C GLN A 31 26.47 -6.61 5.86
N MET A 32 26.49 -7.06 4.61
CA MET A 32 25.36 -6.92 3.68
C MET A 32 24.19 -7.82 4.07
N ILE A 33 24.46 -9.08 4.41
CA ILE A 33 23.41 -10.04 4.84
C ILE A 33 22.86 -9.61 6.20
N LEU A 34 23.71 -9.10 7.09
CA LEU A 34 23.27 -8.55 8.37
C LEU A 34 22.36 -7.32 8.19
N PHE A 35 22.67 -6.44 7.23
CA PHE A 35 21.81 -5.31 6.88
C PHE A 35 20.44 -5.76 6.36
N ASP A 36 20.41 -6.76 5.47
CA ASP A 36 19.17 -7.37 4.96
C ASP A 36 18.33 -8.02 6.07
N GLY A 37 18.98 -8.69 7.02
CA GLY A 37 18.34 -9.21 8.24
C GLY A 37 17.76 -8.11 9.13
N GLY A 38 18.48 -6.99 9.31
CA GLY A 38 18.01 -5.83 10.05
C GLY A 38 16.82 -5.13 9.38
N TYR A 39 16.87 -4.98 8.06
CA TYR A 39 15.75 -4.48 7.27
C TYR A 39 14.52 -5.39 7.43
N SER A 40 14.72 -6.72 7.31
CA SER A 40 13.65 -7.70 7.52
C SER A 40 13.05 -7.62 8.92
N PHE A 41 13.85 -7.34 9.96
CA PHE A 41 13.35 -7.12 11.31
C PHE A 41 12.47 -5.87 11.41
N ILE A 42 12.86 -4.76 10.79
CA ILE A 42 12.02 -3.56 10.72
C ILE A 42 10.72 -3.87 10.00
N SER A 43 10.78 -4.61 8.89
CA SER A 43 9.60 -5.08 8.15
C SER A 43 8.64 -5.88 9.03
N VAL A 44 9.13 -6.74 9.94
CA VAL A 44 8.27 -7.44 10.93
C VAL A 44 7.53 -6.46 11.82
N VAL A 45 8.22 -5.46 12.37
CA VAL A 45 7.61 -4.44 13.24
C VAL A 45 6.52 -3.66 12.48
N LEU A 46 6.79 -3.30 11.23
CA LEU A 46 5.83 -2.61 10.37
C LEU A 46 4.61 -3.47 10.03
N SER A 47 4.80 -4.75 9.70
CA SER A 47 3.70 -5.69 9.45
C SER A 47 2.87 -5.96 10.71
N LEU A 48 3.49 -6.00 11.90
CA LEU A 48 2.79 -6.07 13.18
C LEU A 48 1.96 -4.81 13.44
N LEU A 49 2.49 -3.63 13.14
CA LEU A 49 1.75 -2.37 13.22
C LEU A 49 0.50 -2.40 12.34
N SER A 50 0.61 -2.88 11.10
CA SER A 50 -0.53 -3.08 10.19
C SER A 50 -1.55 -4.08 10.72
N LEU A 51 -1.10 -5.21 11.29
CA LEU A 51 -1.98 -6.22 11.90
C LEU A 51 -2.75 -5.66 13.11
N LEU A 52 -2.08 -4.90 13.98
CA LEU A 52 -2.69 -4.26 15.13
C LEU A 52 -3.69 -3.19 14.68
N GLY A 53 -3.34 -2.38 13.69
CA GLY A 53 -4.21 -1.39 13.06
C GLY A 53 -5.49 -2.03 12.51
N ALA A 54 -5.36 -3.05 11.67
CA ALA A 54 -6.50 -3.77 11.09
C ALA A 54 -7.42 -4.37 12.17
N THR A 55 -6.83 -4.91 13.25
CA THR A 55 -7.60 -5.47 14.38
C THR A 55 -8.32 -4.37 15.16
N TYR A 56 -7.68 -3.21 15.36
CA TYR A 56 -8.25 -2.09 16.08
C TYR A 56 -9.41 -1.40 15.33
N ILE A 57 -9.27 -1.26 14.01
CA ILE A 57 -10.31 -0.67 13.14
C ILE A 57 -11.57 -1.52 13.13
N LYS A 58 -11.43 -2.86 13.08
CA LYS A 58 -12.57 -3.80 13.11
C LYS A 58 -13.39 -3.77 14.40
N LYS A 59 -12.81 -3.30 15.51
CA LYS A 59 -13.52 -3.20 16.78
C LYS A 59 -14.46 -1.98 16.76
N ARG A 60 -15.77 -2.22 16.64
CA ARG A 60 -16.79 -1.17 16.72
C ARG A 60 -16.71 -0.42 18.06
N ASP A 61 -16.71 0.91 17.97
CA ASP A 61 -16.71 1.84 19.10
C ASP A 61 -17.43 3.12 18.69
N GLU A 62 -18.75 3.02 18.49
CA GLU A 62 -19.59 4.09 17.95
C GLU A 62 -19.69 5.30 18.90
N LYS A 63 -19.46 5.10 20.22
CA LYS A 63 -19.49 6.19 21.19
C LYS A 63 -18.31 7.16 21.04
N ARG A 64 -17.12 6.63 20.76
CA ARG A 64 -15.90 7.44 20.56
C ARG A 64 -15.67 7.79 19.09
N PHE A 65 -16.07 6.90 18.19
CA PHE A 65 -15.87 7.01 16.75
C PHE A 65 -17.20 6.80 16.00
N PRO A 66 -18.09 7.80 15.99
CA PRO A 66 -19.42 7.68 15.38
C PRO A 66 -19.36 7.37 13.88
N PHE A 67 -18.34 7.89 13.17
CA PHE A 67 -18.13 7.66 11.74
C PHE A 67 -17.18 6.49 11.44
N GLY A 68 -16.70 5.79 12.47
CA GLY A 68 -15.73 4.69 12.35
C GLY A 68 -14.27 5.13 12.50
N LYS A 69 -13.36 4.18 12.27
CA LYS A 69 -11.91 4.29 12.55
C LYS A 69 -11.04 4.24 11.29
N GLU A 70 -11.65 4.38 10.12
CA GLU A 70 -11.00 4.13 8.83
C GLU A 70 -9.78 5.02 8.58
N VAL A 71 -9.79 6.26 9.12
CA VAL A 71 -8.66 7.22 9.05
C VAL A 71 -7.36 6.64 9.64
N ILE A 72 -7.45 5.67 10.55
CA ILE A 72 -6.27 5.04 11.16
C ILE A 72 -5.46 4.23 10.14
N GLU A 73 -6.13 3.63 9.15
CA GLU A 73 -5.48 2.84 8.11
C GLU A 73 -4.45 3.66 7.30
N PRO A 74 -4.83 4.75 6.61
CA PRO A 74 -3.88 5.55 5.86
C PRO A 74 -2.80 6.17 6.75
N ILE A 75 -3.08 6.52 8.02
CA ILE A 75 -2.07 7.02 8.95
C ILE A 75 -0.98 5.98 9.23
N ILE A 76 -1.37 4.72 9.51
CA ILE A 76 -0.42 3.64 9.74
C ILE A 76 0.39 3.36 8.47
N ILE A 77 -0.25 3.39 7.30
CA ILE A 77 0.43 3.16 6.02
C ILE A 77 1.43 4.29 5.72
N ILE A 78 1.07 5.55 5.98
CA ILE A 78 2.00 6.70 5.87
C ILE A 78 3.21 6.47 6.78
N ALA A 79 3.00 6.18 8.07
CA ALA A 79 4.08 5.95 9.02
C ALA A 79 5.01 4.82 8.55
N LYS A 80 4.42 3.72 8.06
CA LYS A 80 5.15 2.59 7.48
C LYS A 80 6.04 3.01 6.32
N TYR A 81 5.50 3.70 5.32
CA TYR A 81 6.26 4.10 4.15
C TYR A 81 7.25 5.24 4.40
N VAL A 82 7.03 6.06 5.42
CA VAL A 82 8.06 7.02 5.89
C VAL A 82 9.29 6.27 6.42
N VAL A 83 9.10 5.22 7.23
CA VAL A 83 10.23 4.39 7.70
C VAL A 83 10.95 3.74 6.53
N ILE A 84 10.22 3.15 5.57
CA ILE A 84 10.80 2.54 4.36
C ILE A 84 11.56 3.59 3.53
N LEU A 85 11.00 4.78 3.34
CA LEU A 85 11.66 5.87 2.62
C LEU A 85 12.99 6.26 3.27
N LEU A 86 13.01 6.39 4.60
CA LEU A 86 14.22 6.68 5.35
C LEU A 86 15.27 5.59 5.17
N LEU A 87 14.88 4.31 5.20
CA LEU A 87 15.78 3.18 4.95
C LEU A 87 16.37 3.22 3.54
N CYS A 88 15.56 3.54 2.52
CA CYS A 88 16.06 3.71 1.15
C CYS A 88 17.07 4.87 1.05
N VAL A 89 16.82 6.00 1.71
CA VAL A 89 17.74 7.15 1.71
C VAL A 89 19.05 6.80 2.43
N VAL A 90 18.99 6.13 3.58
CA VAL A 90 20.18 5.67 4.31
C VAL A 90 20.99 4.68 3.45
N ALA A 91 20.34 3.73 2.79
CA ALA A 91 21.00 2.79 1.89
C ALA A 91 21.66 3.50 0.69
N LEU A 92 21.02 4.53 0.14
CA LEU A 92 21.57 5.34 -0.95
C LEU A 92 22.82 6.13 -0.51
N ILE A 93 22.78 6.76 0.67
CA ILE A 93 23.93 7.49 1.22
C ILE A 93 25.08 6.53 1.54
N SER A 94 24.78 5.39 2.18
CA SER A 94 25.78 4.38 2.53
C SER A 94 26.45 3.79 1.29
N SER A 95 25.67 3.41 0.28
CA SER A 95 26.22 2.86 -0.97
C SER A 95 27.04 3.88 -1.75
N GLY A 96 26.63 5.15 -1.76
CA GLY A 96 27.42 6.24 -2.32
C GLY A 96 28.76 6.42 -1.58
N TYR A 97 28.74 6.35 -0.25
CA TYR A 97 29.97 6.40 0.56
C TYR A 97 30.89 5.21 0.29
N ASP A 98 30.35 4.00 0.22
CA ASP A 98 31.13 2.79 -0.05
C ASP A 98 31.77 2.84 -1.45
N LEU A 99 31.05 3.35 -2.45
CA LEU A 99 31.58 3.52 -3.81
C LEU A 99 32.77 4.50 -3.86
N LEU A 100 32.73 5.57 -3.05
CA LEU A 100 33.80 6.57 -2.98
C LEU A 100 35.02 6.10 -2.17
N ASN A 101 34.85 5.17 -1.23
CA ASN A 101 35.91 4.71 -0.32
C ASN A 101 36.57 3.38 -0.75
N GLY A 102 36.47 3.02 -2.03
CA GLY A 102 37.15 1.83 -2.58
C GLY A 102 36.29 0.57 -2.67
N GLY A 103 34.98 0.68 -2.40
CA GLY A 103 33.99 -0.38 -2.49
C GLY A 103 33.99 -1.34 -1.29
N ARG A 104 33.26 -2.45 -1.41
CA ARG A 104 33.06 -3.44 -0.35
C ARG A 104 33.49 -4.84 -0.81
N GLU A 105 34.44 -5.45 -0.08
CA GLU A 105 34.78 -6.86 -0.32
C GLU A 105 33.62 -7.74 0.15
N VAL A 106 33.17 -8.64 -0.73
CA VAL A 106 32.09 -9.58 -0.39
C VAL A 106 32.53 -10.99 -0.70
N ALA A 107 32.39 -11.90 0.26
CA ALA A 107 32.66 -13.32 0.09
C ALA A 107 31.57 -13.97 -0.80
N PRO A 108 31.83 -14.30 -2.08
CA PRO A 108 30.76 -14.55 -3.05
C PRO A 108 30.03 -15.88 -2.83
N GLY A 109 30.72 -16.91 -2.34
CA GLY A 109 30.25 -18.30 -2.38
C GLY A 109 29.00 -18.57 -1.53
N TYR A 110 29.04 -18.23 -0.25
CA TYR A 110 27.90 -18.44 0.66
C TYR A 110 26.81 -17.37 0.51
N ALA A 111 27.18 -16.19 0.01
CA ALA A 111 26.25 -15.09 -0.23
C ALA A 111 25.34 -15.35 -1.45
N LEU A 112 25.86 -16.01 -2.49
CA LEU A 112 25.06 -16.41 -3.66
C LEU A 112 23.95 -17.41 -3.25
N ALA A 113 24.29 -18.43 -2.46
CA ALA A 113 23.32 -19.41 -1.97
C ALA A 113 22.20 -18.76 -1.14
N TYR A 114 22.56 -17.84 -0.25
CA TYR A 114 21.60 -17.03 0.51
C TYR A 114 20.69 -16.21 -0.42
N SER A 115 21.27 -15.50 -1.39
CA SER A 115 20.52 -14.63 -2.31
C SER A 115 19.53 -15.38 -3.21
N VAL A 116 19.86 -16.62 -3.61
CA VAL A 116 18.94 -17.49 -4.36
C VAL A 116 17.76 -17.88 -3.47
N LEU A 117 18.04 -18.35 -2.25
CA LEU A 117 17.00 -18.77 -1.31
C LEU A 117 16.10 -17.60 -0.91
N SER A 118 16.68 -16.42 -0.67
CA SER A 118 15.92 -15.23 -0.27
C SER A 118 15.04 -14.71 -1.39
N THR A 119 15.57 -14.65 -2.61
CA THR A 119 14.81 -14.26 -3.80
C THR A 119 13.62 -15.19 -4.03
N LEU A 120 13.84 -16.51 -3.97
CA LEU A 120 12.77 -17.48 -4.16
C LEU A 120 11.67 -17.36 -3.10
N GLY A 121 12.05 -17.25 -1.82
CA GLY A 121 11.03 -17.14 -0.77
C GLY A 121 10.28 -15.80 -0.81
N CYS A 122 10.95 -14.69 -1.15
CA CYS A 122 10.27 -13.40 -1.37
C CYS A 122 9.28 -13.47 -2.54
N LEU A 123 9.66 -14.10 -3.66
CA LEU A 123 8.77 -14.32 -4.81
C LEU A 123 7.54 -15.16 -4.44
N VAL A 124 7.72 -16.22 -3.65
CA VAL A 124 6.62 -17.06 -3.18
C VAL A 124 5.63 -16.25 -2.34
N VAL A 125 6.11 -15.49 -1.35
CA VAL A 125 5.24 -14.67 -0.50
C VAL A 125 4.56 -13.57 -1.31
N LEU A 126 5.30 -12.88 -2.19
CA LEU A 126 4.76 -11.86 -3.09
C LEU A 126 3.65 -12.43 -3.99
N PHE A 127 3.82 -13.64 -4.51
CA PHE A 127 2.80 -14.29 -5.34
C PHE A 127 1.51 -14.54 -4.56
N PHE A 128 1.61 -15.07 -3.34
CA PHE A 128 0.45 -15.28 -2.47
C PHE A 128 -0.25 -13.97 -2.11
N LEU A 129 0.51 -12.93 -1.75
CA LEU A 129 -0.03 -11.62 -1.42
C LEU A 129 -0.68 -10.95 -2.63
N THR A 130 -0.05 -11.00 -3.81
CA THR A 130 -0.59 -10.41 -5.04
C THR A 130 -1.93 -11.04 -5.43
N LYS A 131 -2.05 -12.36 -5.32
CA LYS A 131 -3.33 -13.06 -5.58
C LYS A 131 -4.43 -12.61 -4.60
N ARG A 132 -4.06 -12.24 -3.37
CA ARG A 132 -5.01 -11.84 -2.35
C ARG A 132 -5.37 -10.35 -2.40
N ALA A 133 -4.39 -9.49 -2.67
CA ALA A 133 -4.57 -8.05 -2.85
C ALA A 133 -5.56 -7.75 -3.98
N ARG A 134 -5.52 -8.51 -5.09
CA ARG A 134 -6.49 -8.38 -6.19
C ARG A 134 -7.96 -8.54 -5.79
N ASN A 135 -8.23 -9.22 -4.69
CA ASN A 135 -9.58 -9.53 -4.22
C ASN A 135 -9.92 -8.80 -2.91
N SER A 136 -9.17 -7.77 -2.54
CA SER A 136 -9.33 -7.05 -1.28
C SER A 136 -9.22 -5.55 -1.50
N GLN A 137 -10.03 -4.79 -0.76
CA GLN A 137 -9.94 -3.32 -0.73
C GLN A 137 -9.10 -2.80 0.45
N SER A 138 -8.49 -3.70 1.22
CA SER A 138 -7.69 -3.35 2.40
C SER A 138 -6.39 -2.70 1.97
N GLY A 139 -6.20 -1.44 2.37
CA GLY A 139 -4.94 -0.74 2.17
C GLY A 139 -3.79 -1.40 2.91
N PHE A 140 -4.04 -2.12 4.01
CA PHE A 140 -3.00 -2.91 4.67
C PHE A 140 -2.50 -4.06 3.80
N ILE A 141 -3.40 -4.82 3.17
CA ILE A 141 -2.96 -5.92 2.27
C ILE A 141 -2.21 -5.36 1.07
N GLU A 142 -2.68 -4.25 0.48
CA GLU A 142 -1.95 -3.58 -0.59
C GLU A 142 -0.56 -3.12 -0.11
N ALA A 143 -0.48 -2.48 1.06
CA ALA A 143 0.77 -2.00 1.63
C ALA A 143 1.75 -3.15 1.94
N GLU A 144 1.28 -4.31 2.41
CA GLU A 144 2.13 -5.51 2.54
C GLU A 144 2.58 -6.01 1.17
N GLN A 145 1.69 -6.12 0.19
CA GLN A 145 2.01 -6.60 -1.15
C GLN A 145 3.09 -5.74 -1.83
N LYS A 146 2.99 -4.42 -1.71
CA LYS A 146 3.95 -3.46 -2.25
C LYS A 146 5.29 -3.50 -1.51
N GLN A 147 5.30 -3.72 -0.19
CA GLN A 147 6.55 -3.94 0.56
C GLN A 147 7.25 -5.22 0.07
N TRP A 148 6.53 -6.35 0.00
CA TRP A 148 7.11 -7.60 -0.50
C TRP A 148 7.59 -7.52 -1.96
N LEU A 149 6.99 -6.65 -2.76
CA LEU A 149 7.50 -6.33 -4.10
C LEU A 149 8.86 -5.64 -4.02
N MET A 150 9.02 -4.67 -3.11
CA MET A 150 10.33 -4.03 -2.87
C MET A 150 11.36 -5.03 -2.36
N ASP A 151 10.99 -5.88 -1.40
CA ASP A 151 11.90 -6.88 -0.80
C ASP A 151 12.36 -7.90 -1.86
N THR A 152 11.46 -8.26 -2.77
CA THR A 152 11.76 -9.11 -3.93
C THR A 152 12.71 -8.42 -4.91
N LEU A 153 12.44 -7.15 -5.25
CA LEU A 153 13.31 -6.38 -6.16
C LEU A 153 14.72 -6.22 -5.58
N LEU A 154 14.82 -5.96 -4.28
CA LEU A 154 16.09 -5.93 -3.57
C LEU A 154 16.79 -7.29 -3.64
N SER A 155 16.10 -8.37 -3.29
CA SER A 155 16.66 -9.73 -3.33
C SER A 155 17.17 -10.12 -4.72
N VAL A 156 16.40 -9.82 -5.78
CA VAL A 156 16.81 -10.06 -7.18
C VAL A 156 18.05 -9.26 -7.53
N ALA A 157 18.14 -8.00 -7.12
CA ALA A 157 19.30 -7.18 -7.40
C ALA A 157 20.56 -7.66 -6.67
N VAL A 158 20.42 -8.10 -5.42
CA VAL A 158 21.51 -8.73 -4.66
C VAL A 158 21.97 -10.02 -5.34
N LEU A 159 21.03 -10.87 -5.77
CA LEU A 159 21.32 -12.08 -6.51
C LEU A 159 22.08 -11.80 -7.82
N LEU A 160 21.63 -10.82 -8.60
CA LEU A 160 22.32 -10.39 -9.81
C LEU A 160 23.70 -9.84 -9.51
N GLY A 161 23.85 -9.01 -8.47
CA GLY A 161 25.13 -8.48 -8.00
C GLY A 161 26.13 -9.59 -7.69
N PHE A 162 25.72 -10.61 -6.93
CA PHE A 162 26.57 -11.76 -6.62
C PHE A 162 26.88 -12.63 -7.83
N LEU A 163 25.92 -12.81 -8.74
CA LEU A 163 26.15 -13.55 -9.97
C LEU A 163 27.19 -12.85 -10.86
N PHE A 164 27.10 -11.53 -11.00
CA PHE A 164 28.10 -10.72 -11.72
C PHE A 164 29.46 -10.76 -11.01
N ALA A 165 29.51 -10.57 -9.69
CA ALA A 165 30.73 -10.66 -8.90
C ALA A 165 31.43 -12.01 -9.06
N THR A 166 30.68 -13.11 -9.02
CA THR A 166 31.20 -14.46 -9.19
C THR A 166 31.76 -14.67 -10.60
N LEU A 167 31.05 -14.23 -11.65
CA LEU A 167 31.53 -14.31 -13.03
C LEU A 167 32.81 -13.49 -13.24
N LEU A 168 32.86 -12.28 -12.69
CA LEU A 168 34.00 -11.37 -12.79
C LEU A 168 35.25 -11.88 -12.04
N THR A 169 35.06 -12.66 -10.98
CA THR A 169 36.16 -13.30 -10.21
C THR A 169 37.00 -14.24 -11.08
N TYR A 170 36.42 -14.88 -12.10
CA TYR A 170 37.13 -15.76 -13.04
C TYR A 170 37.74 -15.02 -14.24
N THR A 171 37.66 -13.69 -14.28
CA THR A 171 38.14 -12.86 -15.41
C THR A 171 39.26 -11.93 -14.97
N LYS A 172 39.88 -11.21 -15.92
CA LYS A 172 40.92 -10.20 -15.63
C LYS A 172 40.40 -8.97 -14.86
N TYR A 173 39.09 -8.87 -14.64
CA TYR A 173 38.42 -7.71 -14.06
C TYR A 173 38.09 -7.86 -12.56
N VAL A 174 38.75 -8.78 -11.84
CA VAL A 174 38.53 -9.03 -10.40
C VAL A 174 38.55 -7.75 -9.56
N TYR A 175 39.39 -6.77 -9.91
CA TYR A 175 39.48 -5.49 -9.21
C TYR A 175 38.14 -4.71 -9.14
N TYR A 176 37.23 -4.91 -10.11
CA TYR A 176 35.93 -4.23 -10.12
C TYR A 176 34.86 -4.90 -9.26
N VAL A 177 35.09 -6.13 -8.78
CA VAL A 177 34.11 -6.91 -7.99
C VAL A 177 33.65 -6.14 -6.74
N VAL A 178 34.58 -5.42 -6.13
CA VAL A 178 34.42 -4.64 -4.90
C VAL A 178 33.41 -3.48 -5.07
N TYR A 179 33.16 -3.03 -6.30
CA TYR A 179 32.21 -1.94 -6.59
C TYR A 179 30.82 -2.41 -7.00
N ILE A 180 30.64 -3.70 -7.33
CA ILE A 180 29.37 -4.23 -7.85
C ILE A 180 28.26 -4.10 -6.81
N ASP A 181 28.55 -4.48 -5.56
CA ASP A 181 27.55 -4.45 -4.49
C ASP A 181 27.07 -3.01 -4.19
N PRO A 182 27.95 -2.05 -3.87
CA PRO A 182 27.54 -0.65 -3.69
C PRO A 182 26.78 -0.08 -4.90
N LEU A 183 27.21 -0.40 -6.12
CA LEU A 183 26.53 0.07 -7.34
C LEU A 183 25.11 -0.49 -7.45
N MET A 184 24.91 -1.78 -7.18
CA MET A 184 23.59 -2.41 -7.22
C MET A 184 22.67 -1.83 -6.14
N VAL A 185 23.16 -1.66 -4.91
CA VAL A 185 22.39 -1.03 -3.82
C VAL A 185 22.00 0.40 -4.19
N LEU A 186 22.91 1.17 -4.80
CA LEU A 186 22.64 2.53 -5.26
C LEU A 186 21.53 2.57 -6.32
N LEU A 187 21.60 1.70 -7.34
CA LEU A 187 20.60 1.63 -8.41
C LEU A 187 19.22 1.20 -7.89
N VAL A 188 19.18 0.20 -7.01
CA VAL A 188 17.94 -0.31 -6.43
C VAL A 188 17.32 0.70 -5.49
N SER A 189 18.11 1.31 -4.59
CA SER A 189 17.59 2.32 -3.67
C SER A 189 16.99 3.50 -4.43
N LEU A 190 17.65 4.00 -5.48
CA LEU A 190 17.10 5.03 -6.37
C LEU A 190 15.76 4.61 -7.01
N TYR A 191 15.67 3.40 -7.54
CA TYR A 191 14.43 2.89 -8.12
C TYR A 191 13.32 2.75 -7.07
N CYS A 192 13.68 2.25 -5.89
CA CYS A 192 12.78 2.00 -4.79
C CYS A 192 12.21 3.27 -4.16
N LEU A 193 12.88 4.44 -4.25
CA LEU A 193 12.39 5.71 -3.69
C LEU A 193 11.00 6.13 -4.22
N LYS A 194 10.67 5.75 -5.46
CA LYS A 194 9.39 6.13 -6.09
C LYS A 194 8.20 5.52 -5.37
N LEU A 195 8.29 4.26 -4.95
CA LEU A 195 7.17 3.53 -4.36
C LEU A 195 6.71 4.14 -3.02
N PRO A 196 7.55 4.30 -1.98
CA PRO A 196 7.13 4.87 -0.71
C PRO A 196 6.63 6.31 -0.88
N TYR A 197 7.24 7.10 -1.78
CA TYR A 197 6.75 8.45 -2.08
C TYR A 197 5.30 8.44 -2.61
N VAL A 198 5.00 7.58 -3.58
CA VAL A 198 3.63 7.45 -4.12
C VAL A 198 2.67 6.98 -3.05
N MET A 199 3.03 5.96 -2.25
CA MET A 199 2.18 5.45 -1.17
C MET A 199 1.89 6.53 -0.11
N ILE A 200 2.92 7.28 0.33
CA ILE A 200 2.74 8.39 1.27
C ILE A 200 1.80 9.43 0.67
N ARG A 201 2.04 9.87 -0.56
CA ARG A 201 1.21 10.88 -1.23
C ARG A 201 -0.25 10.42 -1.30
N ASP A 202 -0.49 9.19 -1.74
CA ASP A 202 -1.85 8.68 -1.98
C ASP A 202 -2.61 8.54 -0.65
N HIS A 203 -1.97 8.04 0.41
CA HIS A 203 -2.60 7.95 1.71
C HIS A 203 -2.72 9.31 2.44
N VAL A 204 -1.84 10.29 2.19
CA VAL A 204 -2.04 11.67 2.66
C VAL A 204 -3.28 12.28 2.02
N ARG A 205 -3.52 12.02 0.73
CA ARG A 205 -4.76 12.46 0.06
C ARG A 205 -6.00 11.84 0.71
N GLU A 206 -5.94 10.58 1.14
CA GLU A 206 -7.04 9.95 1.89
C GLU A 206 -7.25 10.59 3.26
N VAL A 207 -6.19 10.90 4.01
CA VAL A 207 -6.31 11.62 5.30
C VAL A 207 -6.93 12.99 5.13
N LEU A 208 -6.67 13.65 4.00
CA LEU A 208 -7.26 14.94 3.63
C LEU A 208 -8.66 14.82 2.99
N GLU A 209 -9.27 13.64 3.02
CA GLU A 209 -10.60 13.35 2.48
C GLU A 209 -10.75 13.76 1.00
N MET A 210 -9.68 13.61 0.21
CA MET A 210 -9.74 13.91 -1.21
C MET A 210 -10.63 12.93 -1.97
N SER A 211 -11.03 13.35 -3.18
CA SER A 211 -11.86 12.55 -4.08
C SER A 211 -11.27 11.17 -4.37
N PRO A 212 -12.11 10.12 -4.51
CA PRO A 212 -11.67 8.78 -4.90
C PRO A 212 -11.07 8.76 -6.30
N ALA A 213 -10.62 7.58 -6.73
CA ALA A 213 -10.09 7.37 -8.07
C ALA A 213 -11.09 7.87 -9.15
N PRO A 214 -10.62 8.50 -10.25
CA PRO A 214 -11.48 9.11 -11.25
C PRO A 214 -12.56 8.17 -11.81
N GLN A 215 -12.26 6.88 -11.93
CA GLN A 215 -13.19 5.87 -12.43
C GLN A 215 -14.40 5.67 -11.51
N ILE A 216 -14.18 5.67 -10.19
CA ILE A 216 -15.24 5.56 -9.19
C ILE A 216 -16.06 6.86 -9.19
N GLN A 217 -15.38 8.00 -9.23
CA GLN A 217 -16.04 9.30 -9.27
C GLN A 217 -16.92 9.46 -10.51
N SER A 218 -16.43 9.09 -11.70
CA SER A 218 -17.20 9.15 -12.93
C SER A 218 -18.41 8.22 -12.91
N HIS A 219 -18.26 7.03 -12.33
CA HIS A 219 -19.36 6.08 -12.22
C HIS A 219 -20.47 6.60 -11.29
N ILE A 220 -20.12 7.14 -10.12
CA ILE A 220 -21.09 7.75 -9.19
C ILE A 220 -21.77 8.93 -9.86
N HIS A 221 -21.00 9.81 -10.51
CA HIS A 221 -21.55 10.98 -11.19
C HIS A 221 -22.56 10.59 -12.28
N GLN A 222 -22.27 9.51 -13.03
CA GLN A 222 -23.20 8.99 -14.03
C GLN A 222 -24.51 8.52 -13.39
N LEU A 223 -24.45 7.71 -12.34
CA LEU A 223 -25.65 7.21 -11.63
C LEU A 223 -26.51 8.36 -11.09
N VAL A 224 -25.87 9.37 -10.49
CA VAL A 224 -26.57 10.56 -9.98
C VAL A 224 -27.25 11.33 -11.10
N LYS A 225 -26.57 11.51 -12.25
CA LYS A 225 -27.14 12.19 -13.41
C LYS A 225 -28.30 11.43 -14.05
N GLU A 226 -28.26 10.11 -14.05
CA GLU A 226 -29.40 9.29 -14.49
C GLU A 226 -30.63 9.50 -13.58
N MET A 227 -30.44 9.63 -12.27
CA MET A 227 -31.52 9.96 -11.34
C MET A 227 -32.04 11.40 -11.47
N GLU A 228 -31.15 12.37 -11.65
CA GLU A 228 -31.51 13.77 -11.92
C GLU A 228 -32.47 13.85 -13.12
N GLN A 229 -32.15 13.13 -14.20
CA GLN A 229 -32.99 13.08 -15.40
C GLN A 229 -34.30 12.31 -15.18
N LYS A 230 -34.24 11.14 -14.55
CA LYS A 230 -35.41 10.27 -14.32
C LYS A 230 -36.50 10.97 -13.52
N TYR A 231 -36.11 11.70 -12.48
CA TYR A 231 -37.04 12.35 -11.55
C TYR A 231 -37.23 13.84 -11.81
N GLN A 232 -36.62 14.38 -12.86
CA GLN A 232 -36.73 15.80 -13.24
C GLN A 232 -36.29 16.74 -12.12
N PHE A 233 -35.15 16.43 -11.50
CA PHE A 233 -34.52 17.35 -10.54
C PHE A 233 -33.86 18.50 -11.30
N VAL A 234 -33.85 19.67 -10.68
CA VAL A 234 -33.26 20.89 -11.28
C VAL A 234 -31.74 20.72 -11.42
N GLU A 235 -31.12 20.18 -10.37
CA GLU A 235 -29.68 19.99 -10.28
C GLU A 235 -29.36 18.93 -9.21
N SER A 236 -28.20 18.30 -9.33
CA SER A 236 -27.59 17.48 -8.29
C SER A 236 -26.19 17.99 -7.95
N VAL A 237 -25.88 18.04 -6.66
CA VAL A 237 -24.53 18.24 -6.15
C VAL A 237 -24.04 16.91 -5.58
N THR A 238 -22.81 16.53 -5.88
CA THR A 238 -22.23 15.26 -5.43
C THR A 238 -20.85 15.49 -4.87
N ARG A 239 -20.65 15.07 -3.62
CA ARG A 239 -19.36 15.10 -2.93
C ARG A 239 -18.97 13.66 -2.60
N THR A 240 -17.73 13.30 -2.94
CA THR A 240 -17.21 11.96 -2.67
C THR A 240 -15.81 12.05 -2.10
N SER A 241 -15.55 11.25 -1.07
CA SER A 241 -14.21 11.09 -0.48
C SER A 241 -14.00 9.63 -0.09
N LYS A 242 -12.73 9.18 -0.09
CA LYS A 242 -12.36 7.81 0.26
C LYS A 242 -11.35 7.81 1.38
N VAL A 243 -11.62 7.01 2.41
CA VAL A 243 -10.74 6.83 3.57
C VAL A 243 -10.71 5.35 3.93
N GLY A 244 -9.54 4.71 3.80
CA GLY A 244 -9.42 3.28 4.08
C GLY A 244 -10.37 2.45 3.20
N GLU A 245 -11.12 1.51 3.78
CA GLU A 245 -12.10 0.70 3.04
C GLU A 245 -13.46 1.40 2.84
N LYS A 246 -13.62 2.64 3.29
CA LYS A 246 -14.89 3.37 3.27
C LYS A 246 -14.92 4.50 2.27
N LEU A 247 -16.04 4.57 1.56
CA LEU A 247 -16.35 5.60 0.58
C LEU A 247 -17.50 6.45 1.13
N TYR A 248 -17.23 7.72 1.37
CA TYR A 248 -18.23 8.71 1.76
C TYR A 248 -18.83 9.34 0.51
N ILE A 249 -20.14 9.29 0.41
CA ILE A 249 -20.91 9.80 -0.73
C ILE A 249 -22.02 10.67 -0.16
N GLU A 250 -21.99 11.95 -0.49
CA GLU A 250 -23.04 12.91 -0.18
C GLU A 250 -23.63 13.42 -1.50
N ILE A 251 -24.95 13.35 -1.59
CA ILE A 251 -25.71 13.69 -2.79
C ILE A 251 -26.85 14.60 -2.37
N ASP A 252 -26.87 15.79 -2.94
CA ASP A 252 -27.92 16.77 -2.70
C ASP A 252 -28.68 16.97 -4.01
N PHE A 253 -29.93 16.48 -4.05
CA PHE A 253 -30.84 16.73 -5.16
C PHE A 253 -31.62 18.03 -4.89
N ILE A 254 -31.62 18.92 -5.88
CA ILE A 254 -32.33 20.20 -5.84
C ILE A 254 -33.62 20.04 -6.65
N LEU A 255 -34.76 20.29 -6.00
CA LEU A 255 -36.09 20.04 -6.53
C LEU A 255 -36.85 21.35 -6.72
N ASP A 256 -37.78 21.34 -7.66
CA ASP A 256 -38.79 22.39 -7.80
C ASP A 256 -40.20 21.78 -7.85
N ALA A 257 -41.20 22.60 -8.17
CA ALA A 257 -42.58 22.14 -8.28
C ALA A 257 -42.83 21.18 -9.46
N SER A 258 -41.89 21.08 -10.41
CA SER A 258 -41.98 20.19 -11.56
C SER A 258 -41.30 18.82 -11.34
N SER A 259 -40.47 18.70 -10.30
CA SER A 259 -39.81 17.44 -9.96
C SER A 259 -40.80 16.34 -9.55
N ASN A 260 -40.56 15.12 -10.00
CA ASN A 260 -41.42 13.95 -9.80
C ASN A 260 -41.19 13.23 -8.45
N ALA A 261 -40.88 13.98 -7.40
CA ALA A 261 -40.75 13.48 -6.02
C ALA A 261 -40.94 14.62 -5.01
N GLN A 262 -42.12 14.72 -4.43
CA GLN A 262 -42.51 15.84 -3.56
C GLN A 262 -42.70 15.40 -2.11
N THR A 263 -42.88 14.11 -1.86
CA THR A 263 -43.13 13.55 -0.54
C THR A 263 -41.91 12.84 0.02
N VAL A 264 -41.79 12.81 1.35
CA VAL A 264 -40.71 12.07 2.05
C VAL A 264 -40.70 10.59 1.64
N LYS A 265 -41.88 9.99 1.42
CA LYS A 265 -42.00 8.61 0.98
C LYS A 265 -41.38 8.38 -0.40
N GLU A 266 -41.56 9.30 -1.35
CA GLU A 266 -40.93 9.23 -2.67
C GLU A 266 -39.41 9.42 -2.57
N HIS A 267 -38.97 10.35 -1.72
CA HIS A 267 -37.54 10.53 -1.43
C HIS A 267 -36.90 9.26 -0.88
N ASP A 268 -37.58 8.55 0.02
CA ASP A 268 -37.09 7.27 0.56
C ASP A 268 -37.00 6.18 -0.53
N LEU A 269 -37.95 6.12 -1.47
CA LEU A 269 -37.86 5.20 -2.62
C LEU A 269 -36.65 5.49 -3.51
N ILE A 270 -36.33 6.77 -3.72
CA ILE A 270 -35.13 7.17 -4.48
C ILE A 270 -33.86 6.80 -3.72
N ARG A 271 -33.85 6.94 -2.38
CA ARG A 271 -32.73 6.49 -1.55
C ARG A 271 -32.50 4.99 -1.67
N GLU A 272 -33.55 4.19 -1.63
CA GLU A 272 -33.47 2.73 -1.81
C GLU A 272 -32.97 2.35 -3.22
N GLU A 273 -33.47 3.04 -4.26
CA GLU A 273 -33.01 2.83 -5.63
C GLU A 273 -31.51 3.15 -5.78
N MET A 274 -31.06 4.27 -5.22
CA MET A 274 -29.65 4.66 -5.23
C MET A 274 -28.76 3.71 -4.44
N ASP A 275 -29.17 3.31 -3.23
CA ASP A 275 -28.45 2.30 -2.43
C ASP A 275 -28.28 0.99 -3.23
N HIS A 276 -29.34 0.55 -3.91
CA HIS A 276 -29.30 -0.65 -4.73
C HIS A 276 -28.33 -0.53 -5.91
N GLN A 277 -28.35 0.61 -6.63
CA GLN A 277 -27.44 0.85 -7.76
C GLN A 277 -25.97 0.97 -7.31
N MET A 278 -25.72 1.49 -6.11
CA MET A 278 -24.36 1.70 -5.61
C MET A 278 -23.71 0.44 -5.03
N LYS A 279 -24.44 -0.63 -4.70
CA LYS A 279 -23.89 -1.88 -4.15
C LYS A 279 -22.74 -2.51 -4.96
N GLY A 280 -22.60 -2.19 -6.24
CA GLY A 280 -21.53 -2.68 -7.12
C GLY A 280 -20.16 -2.01 -6.95
N ILE A 281 -20.04 -0.92 -6.19
CA ILE A 281 -18.82 -0.07 -6.15
C ILE A 281 -17.66 -0.72 -5.37
N GLY A 282 -17.88 -1.85 -4.69
CA GLY A 282 -16.81 -2.67 -4.09
C GLY A 282 -16.23 -2.14 -2.78
N TYR A 283 -16.64 -0.95 -2.33
CA TYR A 283 -16.28 -0.35 -1.02
C TYR A 283 -17.44 -0.37 -0.04
N THR A 284 -17.14 -0.26 1.25
CA THR A 284 -18.17 0.04 2.25
C THR A 284 -18.61 1.48 2.06
N GLN A 285 -19.90 1.71 1.88
CA GLN A 285 -20.43 3.04 1.56
C GLN A 285 -21.03 3.71 2.80
N TRP A 286 -20.72 4.98 2.96
CA TRP A 286 -21.47 5.90 3.79
C TRP A 286 -22.22 6.84 2.86
N LEU A 287 -23.49 6.53 2.59
CA LEU A 287 -24.33 7.23 1.64
C LEU A 287 -25.29 8.17 2.36
N THR A 288 -25.21 9.46 2.05
CA THR A 288 -26.15 10.50 2.51
C THR A 288 -26.81 11.13 1.30
N ILE A 289 -28.14 11.09 1.25
CA ILE A 289 -28.93 11.67 0.16
C ILE A 289 -29.95 12.64 0.74
N SER A 290 -29.78 13.91 0.36
CA SER A 290 -30.62 15.02 0.76
C SER A 290 -31.45 15.51 -0.42
N PHE A 291 -32.63 16.04 -0.10
CA PHE A 291 -33.56 16.63 -1.06
C PHE A 291 -33.89 18.03 -0.55
N THR A 292 -33.64 19.06 -1.36
CA THR A 292 -33.85 20.47 -0.98
C THR A 292 -34.47 21.27 -2.12
N GLN A 293 -35.27 22.28 -1.79
CA GLN A 293 -35.74 23.26 -2.77
C GLN A 293 -34.77 24.45 -2.93
N ASP A 294 -34.00 24.75 -1.89
CA ASP A 294 -33.04 25.86 -1.87
C ASP A 294 -31.63 25.31 -2.01
N ARG A 295 -30.94 25.76 -3.06
CA ARG A 295 -29.56 25.37 -3.40
C ARG A 295 -28.58 25.66 -2.27
N LYS A 296 -28.85 26.59 -1.34
CA LYS A 296 -27.92 26.89 -0.23
C LYS A 296 -27.72 25.73 0.75
N TRP A 297 -28.65 24.77 0.76
CA TRP A 297 -28.56 23.56 1.60
C TRP A 297 -27.86 22.41 0.90
N ALA A 298 -27.48 22.59 -0.38
CA ALA A 298 -26.74 21.64 -1.20
C ALA A 298 -25.26 22.00 -1.30
#